data_AF-V4NMT3-F1
#
_entry.id   AF-V4NMT3-F1
#
_cell.length_a   1.000
_cell.length_b   1.000
_cell.length_c   1.000
_cell.angle_alpha   90.00
_cell.angle_beta   90.00
_cell.angle_gamma   90.00
#
_symmetry.space_group_name_H-M   'P 1'
#
loop_
_entity.id
_entity.type
_entity.pdbx_description
1 polymer ?
#
loop_
_entity_poly.entity_id
_entity_poly.type
_entity_poly.pdbx_seq_one_letter_code
_entity_poly.pdbx_strand_id
1 'polypeptide(L)'
;MFFSHKRYLKLWLSKQKTNTVEDVKRFVTLGVPVVAAVLVSLTACQPTQNKTQDSAAAALRQAGYARAPEVTAVEEVPTGFIVSGLANEKGRIQIVYSGQNAIGQNVTSTIGGPVNGKGQFSAPVPSGRYGGLYDLQADDPGQPVAAAARSLFSEAADPLPPREALVGDRRGRWLHAEGKLFVPLGHPDKAAILRAGGASYILSGEKSLVGVVDYDGGGGLSVTGQVTPGTTVELLVDNTIIGQTQSKADGRYHVTGQIPVPSDALAVLALEITAGKATMRRVIPVSRPQPGNRVTPLSPGWRIDWALPGGGMQTTIVF
;
A
#
# COMPACT_ATOMS: atom_id res chain seq x y z
N MET A 1 27.04 66.70 19.67
CA MET A 1 26.37 66.12 20.85
C MET A 1 25.83 64.76 20.46
N PHE A 2 26.36 63.70 21.08
CA PHE A 2 26.02 62.28 20.87
C PHE A 2 25.61 61.70 22.23
N PHE A 3 24.57 60.88 22.29
CA PHE A 3 24.42 59.89 23.38
C PHE A 3 23.69 58.63 22.92
N SER A 4 24.26 57.48 23.29
CA SER A 4 23.75 56.12 23.17
C SER A 4 23.58 55.54 24.59
N HIS A 5 22.62 54.64 24.82
CA HIS A 5 22.49 53.67 25.95
C HIS A 5 21.58 52.53 25.42
N LYS A 6 21.89 51.23 25.35
CA LYS A 6 22.58 50.20 26.14
C LYS A 6 21.86 49.72 27.42
N ARG A 7 21.59 48.40 27.42
CA ARG A 7 21.43 47.41 28.52
C ARG A 7 20.04 47.19 29.13
N TYR A 8 19.55 45.94 29.01
CA TYR A 8 19.04 45.13 30.13
C TYR A 8 19.27 43.63 29.82
N LEU A 9 20.27 43.02 30.47
CA LEU A 9 20.49 41.57 30.57
C LEU A 9 21.23 41.33 31.91
N LYS A 10 20.52 40.91 32.96
CA LYS A 10 21.08 40.31 34.20
C LYS A 10 19.98 39.98 35.22
N LEU A 11 19.78 38.69 35.48
CA LEU A 11 19.21 37.99 36.66
C LEU A 11 18.92 36.57 36.12
N TRP A 12 19.44 35.46 36.62
CA TRP A 12 19.68 35.05 37.99
C TRP A 12 20.59 33.79 37.97
N LEU A 13 21.64 33.78 38.80
CA LEU A 13 22.60 32.69 39.01
C LEU A 13 22.22 31.99 40.33
N SER A 14 22.29 30.65 40.40
CA SER A 14 22.91 29.88 41.50
C SER A 14 22.48 28.41 41.57
N LYS A 15 23.47 27.56 41.91
CA LYS A 15 23.45 26.15 42.36
C LYS A 15 23.22 25.03 41.34
N GLN A 16 24.33 24.59 40.74
CA GLN A 16 24.60 23.16 40.60
C GLN A 16 25.82 22.80 41.47
N LYS A 17 25.68 21.75 42.29
CA LYS A 17 26.75 21.13 43.07
C LYS A 17 26.86 19.67 42.63
N THR A 18 28.04 19.31 42.17
CA THR A 18 28.52 18.00 41.75
C THR A 18 28.61 17.03 42.94
N ASN A 19 28.27 15.75 42.72
CA ASN A 19 28.75 14.64 43.54
C ASN A 19 29.14 13.47 42.64
N THR A 20 30.44 13.24 42.57
CA THR A 20 31.15 12.02 42.15
C THR A 20 31.04 10.95 43.24
N VAL A 21 30.83 9.68 42.89
CA VAL A 21 31.17 8.53 43.73
C VAL A 21 31.70 7.41 42.84
N GLU A 22 33.01 7.17 42.94
CA GLU A 22 33.67 5.90 42.62
C GLU A 22 33.70 5.01 43.86
N ASP A 23 33.74 3.69 43.60
CA ASP A 23 34.30 2.61 44.42
C ASP A 23 33.82 2.35 45.85
N VAL A 24 33.02 1.27 46.02
CA VAL A 24 33.39 0.13 46.90
C VAL A 24 32.75 -1.16 46.34
N LYS A 25 33.56 -2.05 45.75
CA LYS A 25 33.23 -3.47 45.52
C LYS A 25 34.25 -4.32 46.27
N ARG A 26 33.80 -5.22 47.16
CA ARG A 26 34.33 -6.59 47.38
C ARG A 26 33.63 -7.33 48.53
N PHE A 27 33.67 -8.67 48.41
CA PHE A 27 33.28 -9.76 49.34
C PHE A 27 31.77 -10.11 49.36
N VAL A 28 31.28 -11.36 49.19
CA VAL A 28 31.85 -12.72 49.21
C VAL A 28 31.00 -13.66 48.33
N THR A 29 31.66 -14.66 47.75
CA THR A 29 31.27 -15.89 47.04
C THR A 29 30.21 -16.78 47.72
N LEU A 30 29.30 -17.40 46.95
CA LEU A 30 28.96 -18.85 46.94
C LEU A 30 27.67 -19.15 46.14
N GLY A 31 27.72 -20.15 45.27
CA GLY A 31 26.54 -20.96 44.87
C GLY A 31 26.00 -20.80 43.45
N VAL A 32 26.45 -21.67 42.54
CA VAL A 32 25.76 -22.05 41.29
C VAL A 32 24.76 -23.17 41.65
N PRO A 33 23.50 -23.16 41.15
CA PRO A 33 23.21 -24.01 39.99
C PRO A 33 22.20 -23.41 38.97
N VAL A 34 22.52 -23.67 37.69
CA VAL A 34 21.60 -24.10 36.62
C VAL A 34 20.29 -23.31 36.46
N VAL A 35 20.26 -22.39 35.50
CA VAL A 35 19.02 -21.97 34.83
C VAL A 35 19.15 -22.28 33.35
N ALA A 36 18.23 -23.12 32.88
CA ALA A 36 18.11 -23.60 31.52
C ALA A 36 17.98 -22.45 30.53
N ALA A 37 18.79 -22.50 29.47
CA ALA A 37 18.59 -21.69 28.27
C ALA A 37 17.33 -22.19 27.55
N VAL A 38 16.18 -21.55 27.83
CA VAL A 38 14.99 -21.69 27.00
C VAL A 38 15.22 -20.86 25.74
N LEU A 39 15.63 -21.55 24.67
CA LEU A 39 15.52 -21.07 23.30
C LEU A 39 14.03 -20.85 23.00
N VAL A 40 13.54 -19.64 23.21
CA VAL A 40 12.24 -19.21 22.69
C VAL A 40 12.40 -19.07 21.19
N SER A 41 12.04 -20.13 20.46
CA SER A 41 11.81 -20.07 19.03
C SER A 41 10.72 -19.03 18.76
N LEU A 42 11.14 -17.85 18.32
CA LEU A 42 10.28 -16.83 17.72
C LEU A 42 9.74 -17.41 16.40
N THR A 43 8.71 -18.23 16.49
CA THR A 43 7.86 -18.52 15.34
C THR A 43 7.11 -17.24 15.05
N ALA A 44 7.58 -16.52 14.04
CA ALA A 44 6.87 -15.41 13.44
C ALA A 44 5.45 -15.89 13.11
N CYS A 45 4.45 -15.35 13.82
CA CYS A 45 3.05 -15.51 13.46
C CYS A 45 2.85 -14.84 12.11
N GLN A 46 2.93 -15.62 11.04
CA GLN A 46 2.38 -15.22 9.75
C GLN A 46 0.87 -14.98 9.94
N PRO A 47 0.32 -13.88 9.41
CA PRO A 47 -1.12 -13.68 9.43
C PRO A 47 -1.79 -14.83 8.68
N THR A 48 -2.68 -15.55 9.36
CA THR A 48 -3.44 -16.66 8.80
C THR A 48 -4.37 -16.11 7.73
N GLN A 49 -4.01 -16.31 6.45
CA GLN A 49 -4.95 -16.14 5.35
C GLN A 49 -6.15 -17.07 5.57
N ASN A 50 -7.34 -16.56 5.23
CA ASN A 50 -8.59 -17.23 5.49
C ASN A 50 -8.66 -18.52 4.65
N LYS A 51 -8.70 -19.69 5.28
CA LYS A 51 -8.63 -21.02 4.62
C LYS A 51 -9.62 -21.18 3.45
N THR A 52 -10.75 -20.49 3.49
CA THR A 52 -11.79 -20.50 2.45
C THR A 52 -11.37 -19.76 1.17
N GLN A 53 -10.57 -18.71 1.31
CA GLN A 53 -10.07 -17.92 0.17
C GLN A 53 -8.90 -18.64 -0.51
N ASP A 54 -8.05 -19.31 0.27
CA ASP A 54 -6.96 -20.13 -0.24
C ASP A 54 -7.46 -21.37 -1.00
N SER A 55 -8.55 -21.98 -0.53
CA SER A 55 -9.17 -23.15 -1.18
C SER A 55 -9.88 -22.79 -2.48
N ALA A 56 -10.59 -21.66 -2.54
CA ALA A 56 -11.20 -21.17 -3.78
C ALA A 56 -10.14 -20.80 -4.82
N ALA A 57 -9.09 -20.07 -4.41
CA ALA A 57 -7.96 -19.75 -5.28
C ALA A 57 -7.19 -21.01 -5.72
N ALA A 58 -7.11 -22.05 -4.88
CA ALA A 58 -6.52 -23.34 -5.24
C ALA A 58 -7.38 -24.10 -6.26
N ALA A 59 -8.71 -24.09 -6.10
CA ALA A 59 -9.63 -24.72 -7.05
C ALA A 59 -9.56 -24.04 -8.44
N LEU A 60 -9.48 -22.70 -8.48
CA LEU A 60 -9.28 -21.96 -9.74
C LEU A 60 -7.95 -22.33 -10.42
N ARG A 61 -6.87 -22.49 -9.64
CA ARG A 61 -5.58 -22.95 -10.16
C ARG A 61 -5.64 -24.39 -10.68
N GLN A 62 -6.32 -25.29 -9.98
CA GLN A 62 -6.58 -26.65 -10.45
C GLN A 62 -7.40 -26.67 -11.75
N ALA A 63 -8.29 -25.69 -11.93
CA ALA A 63 -9.05 -25.48 -13.15
C ALA A 63 -8.27 -24.74 -14.26
N GLY A 64 -6.97 -24.48 -14.08
CA GLY A 64 -6.10 -23.88 -15.10
C GLY A 64 -6.19 -22.36 -15.21
N TYR A 65 -6.84 -21.67 -14.27
CA TYR A 65 -6.86 -20.21 -14.25
C TYR A 65 -5.54 -19.66 -13.72
N ALA A 66 -4.98 -18.73 -14.48
CA ALA A 66 -3.78 -18.00 -14.10
C ALA A 66 -4.08 -16.96 -13.01
N ARG A 67 -3.12 -16.76 -12.11
CA ARG A 67 -3.21 -15.86 -10.95
C ARG A 67 -2.70 -14.48 -11.32
N ALA A 68 -3.48 -13.44 -11.02
CA ALA A 68 -2.96 -12.07 -11.02
C ALA A 68 -1.83 -11.93 -9.96
N PRO A 69 -0.79 -11.13 -10.23
CA PRO A 69 0.26 -10.90 -9.25
C PRO A 69 -0.29 -10.15 -8.03
N GLU A 70 0.20 -10.54 -6.85
CA GLU A 70 -0.20 -9.98 -5.56
C GLU A 70 1.06 -9.60 -4.77
N VAL A 71 1.07 -8.38 -4.22
CA VAL A 71 2.14 -7.94 -3.31
C VAL A 71 1.80 -8.38 -1.90
N THR A 72 2.75 -9.04 -1.23
CA THR A 72 2.56 -9.52 0.15
C THR A 72 3.44 -8.80 1.16
N ALA A 73 4.55 -8.19 0.72
CA ALA A 73 5.46 -7.48 1.59
C ALA A 73 6.27 -6.43 0.84
N VAL A 74 6.66 -5.39 1.58
CA VAL A 74 7.60 -4.36 1.14
C VAL A 74 8.61 -4.14 2.24
N GLU A 75 9.89 -4.11 1.88
CA GLU A 75 11.00 -3.83 2.78
C GLU A 75 11.82 -2.66 2.22
N GLU A 76 12.25 -1.74 3.07
CA GLU A 76 13.14 -0.66 2.68
C GLU A 76 14.60 -1.12 2.70
N VAL A 77 15.32 -0.80 1.63
CA VAL A 77 16.75 -1.09 1.47
C VAL A 77 17.49 0.20 1.08
N PRO A 78 18.81 0.29 1.23
CA PRO A 78 19.54 1.56 1.00
C PRO A 78 19.33 2.18 -0.39
N THR A 79 18.96 1.39 -1.40
CA THR A 79 18.78 1.83 -2.80
C THR A 79 17.31 1.97 -3.22
N GLY A 80 16.35 1.75 -2.31
CA GLY A 80 14.92 1.79 -2.62
C GLY A 80 14.12 0.80 -1.77
N PHE A 81 13.32 -0.04 -2.43
CA PHE A 81 12.52 -1.05 -1.74
C PHE A 81 12.71 -2.43 -2.37
N ILE A 82 12.53 -3.48 -1.58
CA ILE A 82 12.29 -4.83 -2.06
C ILE A 82 10.79 -5.09 -1.99
N VAL A 83 10.17 -5.33 -3.15
CA VAL A 83 8.77 -5.73 -3.24
C VAL A 83 8.72 -7.24 -3.42
N SER A 84 7.99 -7.92 -2.54
CA SER A 84 7.82 -9.37 -2.56
C SER A 84 6.35 -9.76 -2.64
N GLY A 85 6.08 -10.89 -3.27
CA GLY A 85 4.70 -11.30 -3.53
C GLY A 85 4.55 -12.64 -4.20
N LEU A 86 3.35 -12.87 -4.71
CA LEU A 86 2.92 -14.10 -5.35
C LEU A 86 2.47 -13.84 -6.79
N ALA A 87 2.78 -14.75 -7.69
CA ALA A 87 2.43 -14.72 -9.11
C ALA A 87 2.36 -16.16 -9.67
N ASN A 88 2.19 -16.31 -10.98
CA ASN A 88 2.20 -17.62 -11.63
C ASN A 88 3.56 -18.33 -11.47
N GLU A 89 3.52 -19.61 -11.09
CA GLU A 89 4.72 -20.44 -10.99
C GLU A 89 5.49 -20.45 -12.30
N LYS A 90 6.83 -20.30 -12.22
CA LYS A 90 7.73 -20.28 -13.39
C LYS A 90 7.44 -19.16 -14.41
N GLY A 91 6.61 -18.19 -14.05
CA GLY A 91 6.40 -16.98 -14.82
C GLY A 91 7.50 -15.94 -14.59
N ARG A 92 7.23 -14.72 -15.04
CA ARG A 92 7.98 -13.50 -14.80
C ARG A 92 7.03 -12.42 -14.32
N ILE A 93 7.56 -11.55 -13.49
CA ILE A 93 6.90 -10.30 -13.13
C ILE A 93 7.50 -9.13 -13.91
N GLN A 94 6.70 -8.10 -14.07
CA GLN A 94 7.09 -6.77 -14.49
C GLN A 94 6.50 -5.76 -13.50
N ILE A 95 7.37 -4.94 -12.92
CA ILE A 95 7.01 -3.83 -12.04
C ILE A 95 7.34 -2.55 -12.76
N VAL A 96 6.33 -1.74 -13.06
CA VAL A 96 6.49 -0.46 -13.74
C VAL A 96 6.36 0.65 -12.71
N TYR A 97 7.48 1.28 -12.37
CA TYR A 97 7.51 2.50 -11.58
C TYR A 97 7.08 3.69 -12.42
N SER A 98 6.16 4.51 -11.91
CA SER A 98 5.78 5.80 -12.49
C SER A 98 5.80 6.86 -11.40
N GLY A 99 6.71 7.83 -11.48
CA GLY A 99 6.80 8.87 -10.47
C GLY A 99 7.94 9.84 -10.69
N GLN A 100 8.28 10.59 -9.64
CA GLN A 100 9.41 11.51 -9.64
C GLN A 100 10.65 10.89 -9.01
N ASN A 101 11.78 10.92 -9.71
CA ASN A 101 13.07 10.55 -9.14
C ASN A 101 13.48 11.48 -7.98
N ALA A 102 14.61 11.21 -7.33
CA ALA A 102 15.10 12.00 -6.18
C ALA A 102 15.27 13.50 -6.47
N ILE A 103 15.50 13.89 -7.74
CA ILE A 103 15.65 15.28 -8.18
C ILE A 103 14.35 15.89 -8.74
N GLY A 104 13.21 15.20 -8.65
CA GLY A 104 11.90 15.71 -9.02
C GLY A 104 11.51 15.54 -10.49
N GLN A 105 12.31 14.85 -11.30
CA GLN A 105 11.98 14.57 -12.70
C GLN A 105 11.04 13.38 -12.81
N ASN A 106 10.02 13.51 -13.64
CA ASN A 106 9.13 12.38 -13.97
C ASN A 106 9.93 11.31 -14.73
N VAL A 107 9.90 10.08 -14.22
CA VAL A 107 10.56 8.93 -14.83
C VAL A 107 9.62 7.72 -14.81
N THR A 108 9.82 6.85 -15.79
CA THR A 108 9.23 5.52 -15.82
C THR A 108 10.35 4.51 -15.85
N SER A 109 10.29 3.50 -14.98
CA SER A 109 11.26 2.41 -14.97
C SER A 109 10.53 1.09 -14.94
N THR A 110 11.03 0.12 -15.69
CA THR A 110 10.50 -1.23 -15.74
C THR A 110 11.51 -2.18 -15.12
N ILE A 111 11.11 -2.85 -14.05
CA ILE A 111 11.89 -3.88 -13.37
C ILE A 111 11.22 -5.23 -13.63
N GLY A 112 11.96 -6.17 -14.23
CA GLY A 112 11.50 -7.53 -14.45
C GLY A 112 12.26 -8.54 -13.60
N GLY A 113 11.63 -9.65 -13.26
CA GLY A 113 12.28 -10.72 -12.51
C GLY A 113 11.57 -12.07 -12.68
N PRO A 114 12.30 -13.20 -12.52
CA PRO A 114 11.70 -14.52 -12.56
C PRO A 114 10.83 -14.75 -11.31
N VAL A 115 9.73 -15.48 -11.49
CA VAL A 115 8.95 -16.06 -10.40
C VAL A 115 9.50 -17.45 -10.12
N ASN A 116 9.76 -17.77 -8.85
CA ASN A 116 10.32 -19.06 -8.48
C ASN A 116 9.31 -20.21 -8.71
N GLY A 117 9.77 -21.46 -8.55
CA GLY A 117 8.93 -22.65 -8.70
C GLY A 117 7.80 -22.81 -7.68
N LYS A 118 7.69 -21.90 -6.70
CA LYS A 118 6.59 -21.82 -5.71
C LYS A 118 5.67 -20.63 -5.98
N GLY A 119 5.84 -19.92 -7.09
CA GLY A 119 5.02 -18.76 -7.43
C GLY A 119 5.40 -17.49 -6.67
N GLN A 120 6.57 -17.45 -6.03
CA GLN A 120 7.01 -16.28 -5.25
C GLN A 120 7.99 -15.43 -6.07
N PHE A 121 7.88 -14.11 -5.94
CA PHE A 121 8.81 -13.16 -6.51
C PHE A 121 9.37 -12.22 -5.43
N SER A 122 10.53 -11.66 -5.71
CA SER A 122 11.14 -10.57 -4.95
C SER A 122 11.94 -9.71 -5.93
N ALA A 123 11.69 -8.40 -5.95
CA ALA A 123 12.33 -7.49 -6.89
C ALA A 123 12.68 -6.15 -6.23
N PRO A 124 13.90 -5.63 -6.48
CA PRO A 124 14.27 -4.29 -6.06
C PRO A 124 13.56 -3.25 -6.94
N VAL A 125 12.95 -2.25 -6.32
CA VAL A 125 12.29 -1.14 -7.01
C VAL A 125 12.85 0.20 -6.53
N PRO A 126 13.00 1.18 -7.43
CA PRO A 126 13.52 2.50 -7.06
C PRO A 126 12.50 3.26 -6.22
N SER A 127 12.96 4.06 -5.26
CA SER A 127 12.11 5.02 -4.56
C SER A 127 12.18 6.40 -5.21
N GLY A 128 11.05 7.12 -5.20
CA GLY A 128 10.98 8.53 -5.58
C GLY A 128 11.13 9.46 -4.38
N ARG A 129 11.11 10.76 -4.64
CA ARG A 129 11.28 11.81 -3.60
C ARG A 129 10.31 11.70 -2.42
N TYR A 130 9.08 11.24 -2.67
CA TYR A 130 8.02 11.09 -1.66
C TYR A 130 7.54 9.65 -1.51
N GLY A 131 8.31 8.69 -2.04
CA GLY A 131 7.88 7.31 -2.23
C GLY A 131 7.71 6.96 -3.71
N GLY A 132 7.18 5.77 -3.99
CA GLY A 132 6.96 5.30 -5.35
C GLY A 132 5.59 4.69 -5.58
N LEU A 133 5.10 4.84 -6.81
CA LEU A 133 3.87 4.24 -7.30
C LEU A 133 4.22 3.24 -8.41
N TYR A 134 3.74 2.00 -8.26
CA TYR A 134 4.14 0.88 -9.10
C TYR A 134 2.93 0.13 -9.65
N ASP A 135 2.95 -0.16 -10.95
CA ASP A 135 2.06 -1.12 -11.57
C ASP A 135 2.72 -2.50 -11.56
N LEU A 136 1.99 -3.53 -11.11
CA LEU A 136 2.46 -4.92 -11.17
C LEU A 136 1.77 -5.69 -12.29
N GLN A 137 2.57 -6.43 -13.04
CA GLN A 137 2.12 -7.36 -14.06
C GLN A 137 2.87 -8.69 -13.91
N ALA A 138 2.23 -9.79 -14.24
CA ALA A 138 2.89 -11.08 -14.36
C ALA A 138 2.48 -11.74 -15.67
N ASP A 139 3.41 -12.44 -16.31
CA ASP A 139 3.03 -13.26 -17.45
C ASP A 139 2.18 -14.46 -16.99
N ASP A 140 1.25 -14.82 -17.84
CA ASP A 140 0.56 -16.10 -17.84
C ASP A 140 1.37 -17.01 -18.78
N PRO A 141 2.32 -17.82 -18.25
CA PRO A 141 3.07 -18.77 -19.07
C PRO A 141 2.18 -19.94 -19.55
N GLY A 142 0.86 -19.88 -19.32
CA GLY A 142 -0.13 -20.91 -19.61
C GLY A 142 0.05 -21.58 -20.96
N GLN A 143 -0.20 -22.90 -20.95
CA GLN A 143 0.01 -23.86 -22.01
C GLN A 143 -0.26 -23.32 -23.43
N PRO A 144 0.49 -23.78 -24.46
CA PRO A 144 0.16 -23.49 -25.84
C PRO A 144 -1.32 -23.77 -26.02
N VAL A 145 -2.07 -22.79 -26.53
CA VAL A 145 -3.52 -22.85 -26.70
C VAL A 145 -3.84 -24.07 -27.57
N ALA A 146 -4.01 -25.23 -26.95
CA ALA A 146 -4.23 -26.47 -27.64
C ALA A 146 -5.68 -26.47 -28.11
N ALA A 147 -5.86 -26.13 -29.39
CA ALA A 147 -6.89 -26.67 -30.26
C ALA A 147 -8.37 -26.61 -29.80
N ALA A 148 -8.77 -25.73 -28.86
CA ALA A 148 -10.19 -25.55 -28.53
C ALA A 148 -10.97 -24.70 -29.57
N ALA A 149 -10.29 -24.11 -30.56
CA ALA A 149 -10.91 -23.28 -31.61
C ALA A 149 -10.95 -23.96 -32.99
N ARG A 150 -10.89 -25.30 -33.06
CA ARG A 150 -10.94 -26.03 -34.35
C ARG A 150 -12.29 -26.68 -34.68
N SER A 151 -13.36 -26.40 -33.93
CA SER A 151 -14.64 -27.10 -34.10
C SER A 151 -15.85 -26.23 -34.47
N LEU A 152 -15.70 -24.92 -34.77
CA LEU A 152 -16.89 -24.07 -35.01
C LEU A 152 -16.92 -23.29 -36.32
N PHE A 153 -15.93 -23.41 -37.20
CA PHE A 153 -15.98 -22.74 -38.51
C PHE A 153 -15.41 -23.65 -39.60
N SER A 154 -16.28 -24.49 -40.15
CA SER A 154 -16.18 -24.95 -41.54
C SER A 154 -16.94 -23.95 -42.43
N GLU A 155 -16.37 -23.67 -43.60
CA GLU A 155 -16.96 -22.92 -44.72
C GLU A 155 -17.26 -21.43 -44.57
N ALA A 156 -16.41 -20.58 -45.15
CA ALA A 156 -16.54 -20.11 -46.54
C ALA A 156 -15.61 -18.90 -46.76
N ALA A 157 -15.04 -18.82 -47.95
CA ALA A 157 -13.96 -17.91 -48.31
C ALA A 157 -14.43 -16.48 -48.62
N ASP A 158 -13.66 -15.50 -48.16
CA ASP A 158 -13.44 -14.21 -48.84
C ASP A 158 -12.07 -13.63 -48.41
N PRO A 159 -11.27 -13.01 -49.30
CA PRO A 159 -9.95 -12.52 -48.97
C PRO A 159 -10.02 -11.16 -48.26
N LEU A 160 -9.78 -11.16 -46.95
CA LEU A 160 -9.58 -9.94 -46.16
C LEU A 160 -8.25 -9.23 -46.54
N PRO A 161 -8.18 -7.90 -46.42
CA PRO A 161 -7.00 -7.10 -46.76
C PRO A 161 -5.75 -7.51 -45.96
N PRO A 162 -4.54 -7.14 -46.42
CA PRO A 162 -3.29 -7.56 -45.78
C PRO A 162 -3.31 -7.22 -44.29
N ARG A 163 -3.20 -8.28 -43.49
CA ARG A 163 -2.96 -8.22 -42.06
C ARG A 163 -1.64 -7.47 -41.84
N GLU A 164 -1.71 -6.16 -41.63
CA GLU A 164 -0.82 -5.53 -40.67
C GLU A 164 -1.18 -6.12 -39.31
N ALA A 165 -0.55 -7.26 -39.09
CA ALA A 165 -0.79 -8.14 -37.98
C ALA A 165 -0.57 -7.36 -36.69
N LEU A 166 -1.61 -7.31 -35.87
CA LEU A 166 -1.48 -7.43 -34.42
C LEU A 166 -0.30 -8.38 -34.17
N VAL A 167 0.83 -7.81 -33.76
CA VAL A 167 2.01 -8.56 -33.35
C VAL A 167 1.60 -9.29 -32.08
N GLY A 168 0.99 -10.46 -32.26
CA GLY A 168 0.73 -11.43 -31.23
C GLY A 168 2.08 -11.87 -30.70
N ASP A 169 2.47 -11.27 -29.58
CA ASP A 169 3.57 -11.71 -28.76
C ASP A 169 3.36 -13.19 -28.40
N ARG A 170 4.35 -14.02 -28.75
CA ARG A 170 4.39 -15.44 -28.37
C ARG A 170 4.78 -15.64 -26.88
N ARG A 171 4.75 -14.60 -26.04
CA ARG A 171 5.16 -14.60 -24.61
C ARG A 171 3.99 -14.52 -23.62
N GLY A 172 2.88 -15.22 -23.89
CA GLY A 172 1.77 -15.32 -22.94
C GLY A 172 0.99 -14.01 -22.76
N ARG A 173 -0.12 -14.07 -22.02
CA ARG A 173 -0.91 -12.88 -21.67
C ARG A 173 -0.33 -12.25 -20.41
N TRP A 174 -0.23 -10.93 -20.35
CA TRP A 174 0.09 -10.24 -19.10
C TRP A 174 -1.16 -10.07 -18.25
N LEU A 175 -1.06 -10.46 -16.98
CA LEU A 175 -2.06 -10.24 -15.96
C LEU A 175 -1.64 -9.05 -15.11
N HIS A 176 -2.52 -8.07 -14.98
CA HIS A 176 -2.30 -6.93 -14.10
C HIS A 176 -2.71 -7.28 -12.67
N ALA A 177 -1.99 -6.73 -11.70
CA ALA A 177 -2.48 -6.67 -10.33
C ALA A 177 -3.82 -5.91 -10.28
N GLU A 178 -4.55 -6.11 -9.20
CA GLU A 178 -5.86 -5.49 -8.93
C GLU A 178 -5.80 -3.95 -8.78
N GLY A 179 -4.61 -3.37 -8.85
CA GLY A 179 -4.36 -1.98 -8.54
C GLY A 179 -2.89 -1.60 -8.67
N LYS A 180 -2.54 -0.43 -8.13
CA LYS A 180 -1.17 0.05 -8.01
C LYS A 180 -0.65 -0.17 -6.59
N LEU A 181 0.65 -0.39 -6.44
CA LEU A 181 1.33 -0.35 -5.16
C LEU A 181 1.86 1.06 -4.91
N PHE A 182 1.51 1.68 -3.78
CA PHE A 182 2.21 2.85 -3.26
C PHE A 182 3.12 2.44 -2.11
N VAL A 183 4.36 2.93 -2.12
CA VAL A 183 5.29 2.76 -1.00
C VAL A 183 5.85 4.14 -0.62
N PRO A 184 5.51 4.69 0.55
CA PRO A 184 6.06 5.96 0.99
C PRO A 184 7.52 5.83 1.43
N LEU A 185 8.31 6.87 1.15
CA LEU A 185 9.72 6.92 1.53
C LEU A 185 9.88 6.95 3.06
N GLY A 186 10.75 6.09 3.61
CA GLY A 186 10.97 5.98 5.06
C GLY A 186 9.85 5.30 5.85
N HIS A 187 8.78 4.85 5.18
CA HIS A 187 7.57 4.32 5.82
C HIS A 187 7.02 3.08 5.10
N PRO A 188 7.80 2.01 4.88
CA PRO A 188 7.32 0.80 4.20
C PRO A 188 6.14 0.13 4.92
N ASP A 189 5.98 0.36 6.23
CA ASP A 189 4.82 -0.05 7.04
C ASP A 189 3.51 0.61 6.59
N LYS A 190 3.58 1.72 5.86
CA LYS A 190 2.44 2.43 5.28
C LYS A 190 2.22 2.12 3.80
N ALA A 191 2.92 1.14 3.24
CA ALA A 191 2.71 0.72 1.86
C ALA A 191 1.23 0.31 1.65
N ALA A 192 0.65 0.71 0.52
CA ALA A 192 -0.78 0.53 0.25
C ALA A 192 -1.02 -0.04 -1.15
N ILE A 193 -2.07 -0.85 -1.29
CA ILE A 193 -2.63 -1.25 -2.58
C ILE A 193 -3.77 -0.30 -2.92
N LEU A 194 -3.63 0.41 -4.04
CA LEU A 194 -4.56 1.40 -4.57
C LEU A 194 -5.45 0.71 -5.59
N ARG A 195 -6.75 0.63 -5.30
CA ARG A 195 -7.69 -0.18 -6.09
C ARG A 195 -8.63 0.68 -6.91
N ALA A 196 -8.79 0.32 -8.18
CA ALA A 196 -9.71 0.99 -9.08
C ALA A 196 -11.12 0.47 -8.81
N GLY A 197 -12.05 1.38 -8.49
CA GLY A 197 -13.45 1.01 -8.19
C GLY A 197 -13.60 0.10 -6.96
N GLY A 198 -12.55 -0.07 -6.16
CA GLY A 198 -12.54 -0.87 -4.94
C GLY A 198 -11.81 -0.13 -3.83
N ALA A 199 -11.91 -0.65 -2.61
CA ALA A 199 -11.34 0.02 -1.44
C ALA A 199 -9.83 -0.24 -1.33
N SER A 200 -9.03 0.81 -1.42
CA SER A 200 -7.58 0.72 -1.22
C SER A 200 -7.26 0.38 0.24
N TYR A 201 -6.12 -0.27 0.50
CA TYR A 201 -5.79 -0.74 1.85
C TYR A 201 -4.28 -0.74 2.11
N ILE A 202 -3.90 -0.58 3.39
CA ILE A 202 -2.52 -0.75 3.85
C ILE A 202 -2.12 -2.22 3.80
N LEU A 203 -0.95 -2.52 3.24
CA LEU A 203 -0.38 -3.86 3.15
C LEU A 203 0.00 -4.40 4.52
N SER A 204 0.58 -3.56 5.38
CA SER A 204 0.96 -3.98 6.73
C SER A 204 -0.26 -4.44 7.53
N GLY A 205 -0.02 -5.36 8.46
CA GLY A 205 -1.03 -5.78 9.44
C GLY A 205 -1.16 -4.81 10.61
N GLU A 206 -0.58 -3.60 10.52
CA GLU A 206 -0.66 -2.62 11.59
C GLU A 206 -2.08 -2.08 11.72
N LYS A 207 -2.57 -2.08 12.96
CA LYS A 207 -3.93 -1.61 13.23
C LYS A 207 -3.97 -0.10 13.15
N SER A 208 -4.63 0.41 12.12
CA SER A 208 -5.01 1.82 12.03
C SER A 208 -6.52 1.94 11.95
N LEU A 209 -7.11 2.79 12.81
CA LEU A 209 -8.55 3.08 12.73
C LEU A 209 -8.91 3.76 11.41
N VAL A 210 -8.00 4.56 10.84
CA VAL A 210 -8.11 5.13 9.47
C VAL A 210 -6.77 4.92 8.77
N GLY A 211 -6.71 3.95 7.86
CA GLY A 211 -5.51 3.65 7.09
C GLY A 211 -5.49 4.37 5.75
N VAL A 212 -6.58 4.24 4.99
CA VAL A 212 -6.69 4.80 3.64
C VAL A 212 -8.03 5.50 3.44
N VAL A 213 -8.01 6.60 2.71
CA VAL A 213 -9.20 7.31 2.25
C VAL A 213 -9.11 7.50 0.73
N ASP A 214 -10.05 6.94 0.00
CA ASP A 214 -10.20 7.13 -1.45
C ASP A 214 -11.33 8.09 -1.76
N TYR A 215 -11.14 8.97 -2.75
CA TYR A 215 -12.24 9.70 -3.37
C TYR A 215 -12.03 9.97 -4.85
N ASP A 216 -13.12 10.11 -5.59
CA ASP A 216 -13.09 10.40 -7.03
C ASP A 216 -13.63 11.80 -7.37
N GLY A 217 -13.60 12.15 -8.66
CA GLY A 217 -14.14 13.42 -9.16
C GLY A 217 -15.67 13.54 -9.09
N GLY A 218 -16.39 12.45 -8.80
CA GLY A 218 -17.83 12.44 -8.54
C GLY A 218 -18.19 12.58 -7.06
N GLY A 219 -17.20 12.62 -6.17
CA GLY A 219 -17.39 12.70 -4.72
C GLY A 219 -17.72 11.37 -4.06
N GLY A 220 -17.57 10.25 -4.77
CA GLY A 220 -17.61 8.94 -4.13
C GLY A 220 -16.45 8.84 -3.13
N LEU A 221 -16.74 8.45 -1.89
CA LEU A 221 -15.76 8.35 -0.81
C LEU A 221 -15.69 6.92 -0.29
N SER A 222 -14.49 6.42 -0.04
CA SER A 222 -14.26 5.14 0.63
C SER A 222 -13.20 5.32 1.72
N VAL A 223 -13.43 4.70 2.88
CA VAL A 223 -12.48 4.69 3.99
C VAL A 223 -12.24 3.25 4.40
N THR A 224 -10.97 2.90 4.58
CA THR A 224 -10.54 1.60 5.10
C THR A 224 -9.67 1.74 6.33
N GLY A 225 -9.75 0.72 7.17
CA GLY A 225 -8.95 0.62 8.38
C GLY A 225 -9.12 -0.75 9.02
N GLN A 226 -8.62 -0.89 10.24
CA GLN A 226 -8.67 -2.11 11.01
C GLN A 226 -9.11 -1.84 12.45
N VAL A 227 -10.07 -2.63 12.90
CA VAL A 227 -10.67 -2.57 14.25
C VAL A 227 -10.86 -3.98 14.79
N THR A 228 -11.43 -4.12 15.98
CA THR A 228 -11.82 -5.43 16.51
C THR A 228 -12.82 -6.10 15.55
N PRO A 229 -12.68 -7.40 15.20
CA PRO A 229 -13.62 -8.11 14.34
C PRO A 229 -15.07 -8.01 14.80
N GLY A 230 -16.02 -7.90 13.85
CA GLY A 230 -17.46 -7.78 14.13
C GLY A 230 -17.91 -6.42 14.70
N THR A 231 -17.02 -5.44 14.76
CA THR A 231 -17.34 -4.08 15.27
C THR A 231 -18.09 -3.29 14.21
N THR A 232 -19.20 -2.66 14.59
CA THR A 232 -19.89 -1.66 13.76
C THR A 232 -19.01 -0.42 13.62
N VAL A 233 -18.84 0.05 12.39
CA VAL A 233 -18.05 1.22 12.04
C VAL A 233 -18.94 2.24 11.34
N GLU A 234 -18.90 3.47 11.80
CA GLU A 234 -19.65 4.60 11.26
C GLU A 234 -18.68 5.65 10.71
N LEU A 235 -18.98 6.13 9.51
CA LEU A 235 -18.28 7.23 8.86
C LEU A 235 -19.15 8.47 8.95
N LEU A 236 -18.59 9.52 9.56
CA LEU A 236 -19.22 10.81 9.71
C LEU A 236 -18.44 11.88 8.95
N VAL A 237 -19.19 12.80 8.34
CA VAL A 237 -18.70 14.05 7.78
C VAL A 237 -19.61 15.15 8.32
N ASP A 238 -19.01 16.22 8.86
CA ASP A 238 -19.74 17.33 9.49
C ASP A 238 -20.82 16.84 10.48
N ASN A 239 -20.42 15.89 11.34
CA ASN A 239 -21.26 15.25 12.37
C ASN A 239 -22.47 14.47 11.82
N THR A 240 -22.55 14.23 10.51
CA THR A 240 -23.59 13.43 9.87
C THR A 240 -23.04 12.08 9.46
N ILE A 241 -23.72 10.98 9.82
CA ILE A 241 -23.36 9.64 9.35
C ILE A 241 -23.66 9.56 7.85
N ILE A 242 -22.60 9.40 7.05
CA ILE A 242 -22.69 9.23 5.59
C ILE A 242 -22.42 7.80 5.14
N GLY A 243 -22.05 6.92 6.08
CA GLY A 243 -21.79 5.51 5.81
C GLY A 243 -21.71 4.68 7.09
N GLN A 244 -22.08 3.41 7.00
CA GLN A 244 -21.97 2.44 8.08
C GLN A 244 -21.59 1.07 7.52
N THR A 245 -20.78 0.31 8.27
CA THR A 245 -20.36 -1.05 7.92
C THR A 245 -20.07 -1.87 9.18
N GLN A 246 -19.72 -3.15 9.00
CA GLN A 246 -19.20 -3.99 10.07
C GLN A 246 -17.81 -4.51 9.67
N SER A 247 -16.87 -4.54 10.62
CA SER A 247 -15.56 -5.12 10.38
C SER A 247 -15.64 -6.63 10.18
N LYS A 248 -14.79 -7.15 9.29
CA LYS A 248 -14.69 -8.56 8.95
C LYS A 248 -13.99 -9.35 10.05
N ALA A 249 -13.91 -10.68 9.87
CA ALA A 249 -13.25 -11.59 10.80
C ALA A 249 -11.75 -11.29 11.00
N ASP A 250 -11.08 -10.68 10.02
CA ASP A 250 -9.69 -10.21 10.10
C ASP A 250 -9.56 -8.80 10.71
N GLY A 251 -10.67 -8.21 11.14
CA GLY A 251 -10.76 -6.87 11.71
C GLY A 251 -10.75 -5.75 10.68
N ARG A 252 -10.54 -6.03 9.38
CA ARG A 252 -10.55 -5.01 8.34
C ARG A 252 -11.98 -4.54 8.09
N TYR A 253 -12.15 -3.25 7.86
CA TYR A 253 -13.42 -2.68 7.43
C TYR A 253 -13.24 -1.84 6.18
N HIS A 254 -14.32 -1.70 5.44
CA HIS A 254 -14.46 -0.78 4.33
C HIS A 254 -15.85 -0.15 4.44
N VAL A 255 -15.88 1.18 4.53
CA VAL A 255 -17.11 1.97 4.55
C VAL A 255 -17.08 2.95 3.38
N THR A 256 -18.22 3.09 2.71
CA THR A 256 -18.40 4.05 1.62
C THR A 256 -19.32 5.17 2.06
N GLY A 257 -19.20 6.32 1.41
CA GLY A 257 -20.09 7.46 1.58
C GLY A 257 -20.03 8.37 0.36
N GLN A 258 -20.73 9.49 0.44
CA GLN A 258 -20.75 10.50 -0.60
C GLN A 258 -20.39 11.85 0.01
N ILE A 259 -19.45 12.56 -0.60
CA ILE A 259 -19.11 13.95 -0.28
C ILE A 259 -19.56 14.88 -1.41
N PRO A 260 -19.63 16.20 -1.17
CA PRO A 260 -19.83 17.15 -2.25
C PRO A 260 -18.80 16.95 -3.36
N VAL A 261 -19.24 17.08 -4.62
CA VAL A 261 -18.37 16.94 -5.80
C VAL A 261 -17.14 17.84 -5.64
N PRO A 262 -15.92 17.29 -5.62
CA PRO A 262 -14.72 18.09 -5.44
C PRO A 262 -14.55 19.12 -6.56
N SER A 263 -14.36 20.39 -6.19
CA SER A 263 -14.02 21.46 -7.13
C SER A 263 -12.51 21.54 -7.37
N ASP A 264 -12.07 22.39 -8.30
CA ASP A 264 -10.65 22.65 -8.50
C ASP A 264 -10.03 23.43 -7.33
N ALA A 265 -10.85 24.16 -6.56
CA ALA A 265 -10.42 24.81 -5.34
C ALA A 265 -10.19 23.79 -4.22
N LEU A 266 -9.12 24.00 -3.46
CA LEU A 266 -8.81 23.20 -2.28
C LEU A 266 -9.84 23.47 -1.18
N ALA A 267 -10.56 22.43 -0.79
CA ALA A 267 -11.41 22.39 0.38
C ALA A 267 -10.78 21.51 1.47
N VAL A 268 -11.29 21.66 2.70
CA VAL A 268 -10.89 20.84 3.84
C VAL A 268 -12.10 20.04 4.29
N LEU A 269 -11.96 18.72 4.38
CA LEU A 269 -13.00 17.82 4.86
C LEU A 269 -12.59 17.24 6.22
N ALA A 270 -13.46 17.39 7.21
CA ALA A 270 -13.33 16.69 8.48
C ALA A 270 -14.12 15.38 8.41
N LEU A 271 -13.40 14.26 8.36
CA LEU A 271 -13.98 12.93 8.48
C LEU A 271 -13.77 12.40 9.89
N GLU A 272 -14.74 11.65 10.39
CA GLU A 272 -14.66 10.94 11.66
C GLU A 272 -15.09 9.50 11.47
N ILE A 273 -14.27 8.58 11.98
CA ILE A 273 -14.62 7.17 12.10
C ILE A 273 -14.91 6.87 13.57
N THR A 274 -16.08 6.30 13.83
CA THR A 274 -16.44 5.73 15.13
C THR A 274 -16.57 4.22 15.02
N ALA A 275 -15.90 3.49 15.90
CA ALA A 275 -15.88 2.03 15.93
C ALA A 275 -15.92 1.52 17.39
N GLY A 276 -17.10 1.10 17.84
CA GLY A 276 -17.33 0.76 19.25
C GLY A 276 -17.07 1.97 20.15
N LYS A 277 -16.03 1.91 21.00
CA LYS A 277 -15.61 3.02 21.87
C LYS A 277 -14.51 3.90 21.27
N ALA A 278 -13.93 3.49 20.14
CA ALA A 278 -12.84 4.22 19.51
C ALA A 278 -13.40 5.23 18.52
N THR A 279 -12.86 6.44 18.53
CA THR A 279 -13.19 7.49 17.56
C THR A 279 -11.89 8.10 17.04
N MET A 280 -11.83 8.37 15.75
CA MET A 280 -10.70 9.06 15.13
C MET A 280 -11.20 10.08 14.11
N ARG A 281 -10.76 11.32 14.30
CA ARG A 281 -10.98 12.41 13.35
C ARG A 281 -9.75 12.60 12.47
N ARG A 282 -9.97 12.79 11.17
CA ARG A 282 -8.95 13.22 10.19
C ARG A 282 -9.46 14.45 9.45
N VAL A 283 -8.54 15.37 9.20
CA VAL A 283 -8.79 16.56 8.41
C VAL A 283 -7.97 16.39 7.13
N ILE A 284 -8.66 16.27 5.99
CA ILE A 284 -8.02 15.98 4.72
C ILE A 284 -8.25 17.09 3.69
N PRO A 285 -7.25 17.37 2.83
CA PRO A 285 -7.44 18.22 1.67
C PRO A 285 -8.25 17.49 0.60
N VAL A 286 -9.34 18.11 0.16
CA VAL A 286 -10.18 17.61 -0.93
C VAL A 286 -10.19 18.63 -2.06
N SER A 287 -9.84 18.17 -3.25
CA SER A 287 -9.95 18.93 -4.50
C SER A 287 -10.04 17.93 -5.65
N ARG A 288 -10.49 18.36 -6.82
CA ARG A 288 -10.57 17.51 -8.01
C ARG A 288 -9.25 16.74 -8.20
N PRO A 289 -9.31 15.40 -8.33
CA PRO A 289 -8.12 14.59 -8.61
C PRO A 289 -7.34 15.15 -9.81
N GLN A 290 -6.04 15.35 -9.64
CA GLN A 290 -5.18 15.95 -10.67
C GLN A 290 -4.72 14.89 -11.67
N PRO A 291 -4.66 15.18 -12.97
CA PRO A 291 -4.30 14.20 -14.00
C PRO A 291 -2.90 13.61 -13.79
N GLY A 292 -2.74 12.34 -14.18
CA GLY A 292 -1.49 11.60 -14.08
C GLY A 292 -1.28 10.90 -12.74
N ASN A 293 -0.06 10.41 -12.51
CA ASN A 293 0.33 9.77 -11.26
C ASN A 293 1.17 10.76 -10.43
N ARG A 294 0.61 11.25 -9.33
CA ARG A 294 1.23 12.30 -8.51
C ARG A 294 1.13 11.97 -7.03
N VAL A 295 2.30 11.93 -6.37
CA VAL A 295 2.42 11.79 -4.92
C VAL A 295 2.74 13.15 -4.32
N THR A 296 1.92 13.60 -3.37
CA THR A 296 2.11 14.84 -2.62
C THR A 296 2.19 14.53 -1.14
N PRO A 297 3.24 14.96 -0.41
CA PRO A 297 3.30 14.78 1.03
C PRO A 297 2.15 15.54 1.71
N LEU A 298 1.53 14.90 2.69
CA LEU A 298 0.53 15.45 3.60
C LEU A 298 1.03 15.19 5.02
N SER A 299 0.65 15.96 6.03
CA SER A 299 0.96 15.57 7.42
C SER A 299 -0.32 15.09 8.10
N PRO A 300 -0.40 13.85 8.61
CA PRO A 300 0.67 12.84 8.75
C PRO A 300 0.61 11.73 7.67
N GLY A 301 0.59 12.04 6.37
CA GLY A 301 0.38 11.03 5.33
C GLY A 301 0.79 11.41 3.91
N TRP A 302 0.14 10.82 2.91
CA TRP A 302 0.40 11.12 1.50
C TRP A 302 -0.89 11.21 0.73
N ARG A 303 -1.00 12.19 -0.17
CA ARG A 303 -2.04 12.26 -1.19
C ARG A 303 -1.48 11.72 -2.50
N ILE A 304 -2.18 10.77 -3.09
CA ILE A 304 -1.84 10.14 -4.36
C ILE A 304 -2.99 10.40 -5.32
N ASP A 305 -2.79 11.28 -6.30
CA ASP A 305 -3.69 11.39 -7.45
C ASP A 305 -3.21 10.39 -8.51
N TRP A 306 -4.09 9.53 -9.02
CA TRP A 306 -3.70 8.48 -9.95
C TRP A 306 -4.80 8.13 -10.96
N ALA A 307 -4.38 7.77 -12.16
CA ALA A 307 -5.28 7.42 -13.26
C ALA A 307 -5.80 5.98 -13.12
N LEU A 308 -7.10 5.79 -13.32
CA LEU A 308 -7.75 4.49 -13.25
C LEU A 308 -7.60 3.72 -14.57
N PRO A 309 -7.44 2.38 -14.53
CA PRO A 309 -7.62 1.53 -15.70
C PRO A 309 -9.04 1.71 -16.26
N GLY A 310 -9.16 2.11 -17.52
CA GLY A 310 -10.46 2.41 -18.16
C GLY A 310 -10.86 3.88 -18.18
N GLY A 311 -10.04 4.77 -17.58
CA GLY A 311 -10.26 6.21 -17.59
C GLY A 311 -10.82 6.76 -16.28
N GLY A 312 -10.71 8.08 -16.12
CA GLY A 312 -11.01 8.75 -14.86
C GLY A 312 -9.81 8.81 -13.91
N MET A 313 -10.03 9.46 -12.77
CA MET A 313 -8.99 9.80 -11.80
C MET A 313 -9.52 9.55 -10.39
N GLN A 314 -8.67 9.00 -9.53
CA GLN A 314 -8.95 8.79 -8.12
C GLN A 314 -7.84 9.46 -7.30
N THR A 315 -8.23 10.00 -6.14
CA THR A 315 -7.29 10.40 -5.09
C THR A 315 -7.32 9.33 -4.00
N THR A 316 -6.14 8.89 -3.57
CA THR A 316 -5.96 8.04 -2.40
C THR A 316 -5.12 8.79 -1.37
N ILE A 317 -5.58 8.84 -0.11
CA ILE A 317 -4.84 9.39 1.02
C ILE A 317 -4.44 8.24 1.94
N VAL A 318 -3.15 8.14 2.23
CA VAL A 318 -2.54 7.07 3.05
C VAL A 318 -1.99 7.68 4.35
N PHE A 319 -2.25 7.06 5.51
CA PHE A 319 -1.85 7.51 6.85
C PHE A 319 -0.97 6.51 7.61
#